data_AF-A0A2P1PUQ3-F1
#
_entry.id   AF-A0A2P1PUQ3-F1
#
_cell.length_a   1.000
_cell.length_b   1.000
_cell.length_c   1.000
_cell.angle_alpha   90.00
_cell.angle_beta   90.00
_cell.angle_gamma   90.00
#
_symmetry.space_group_name_H-M   'P 1'
#
loop_
_entity.id
_entity.type
_entity.pdbx_description
1 polymer ?
#
loop_
_entity_poly.entity_id
_entity_poly.type
_entity_poly.pdbx_seq_one_letter_code
_entity_poly.pdbx_strand_id
1 'polypeptide(L)'
;MKTSLPILPGMDAIGSTYDIFGRYANVLSCREKIFDFGEADGTYSHENVNYSYPKAAGLSLSNISRADYETVAGESRKQYVQSLNSTTKLAGNYSFFEGSLEFDFNSQQEQTEDAAFTTVRFLAQYWRMSLPPVVDRRLLTKQFLSDLEGSAALPPAAFFNRYGSHYVASLSVGGRADYNATISSSTFRSDTDLRTAAELSYKTINGSITAQEAAQYKEKIDLFMQNATANSSTEGGDPALAANVLQGSDAFNRWVKSVQSNPVMVDFDQDSLRPLWKLCQDQTRQDELERGFSNFAEYRLTYQMTNSLVPSGTDQGSNAHADLALFRPGGLANGYYWVGQFAQNKYGSPVPQAAILIVKPNRTGALAPPASFVKVWDDGGSDRPNDYSLWQPVPPTDYVALGCIGRLNVDNQNPPSGAEIDGFRCVHKSLVDSGGVLVEGQIWNDSGSGARTDGAVWSIAPANPNAAIRSGTFFATDSYAMPVGPITTLGCLRFDKCDAG
;
A
#
# COMPACT_ATOMS: atom_id res chain seq x y z
N MET A 1 5.85 7.63 48.73
CA MET A 1 5.21 7.00 47.55
C MET A 1 6.32 6.35 46.75
N LYS A 2 6.32 5.03 46.57
CA LYS A 2 7.25 4.40 45.62
C LYS A 2 6.75 4.78 44.23
N THR A 3 7.41 5.71 43.57
CA THR A 3 7.20 5.97 42.14
C THR A 3 7.52 4.68 41.40
N SER A 4 6.53 4.10 40.70
CA SER A 4 6.75 2.95 39.82
C SER A 4 7.71 3.37 38.72
N LEU A 5 8.75 2.57 38.48
CA LEU A 5 9.69 2.82 37.39
C LEU A 5 8.94 2.81 36.05
N PRO A 6 9.32 3.64 35.06
CA PRO A 6 8.76 3.56 33.72
C PRO A 6 8.98 2.16 33.11
N ILE A 7 8.07 1.74 32.23
CA ILE A 7 8.23 0.48 31.48
C ILE A 7 9.35 0.66 30.46
N LEU A 8 10.20 -0.35 30.30
CA LEU A 8 11.28 -0.34 29.31
C LEU A 8 10.73 -0.15 27.88
N PRO A 9 11.18 0.87 27.12
CA PRO A 9 10.74 1.07 25.76
C PRO A 9 11.04 -0.12 24.84
N GLY A 10 10.10 -0.44 23.95
CA GLY A 10 10.06 -1.65 23.13
C GLY A 10 9.17 -2.77 23.71
N MET A 11 8.80 -2.68 25.00
CA MET A 11 7.88 -3.64 25.64
C MET A 11 6.45 -3.60 25.09
N ASP A 12 6.06 -2.52 24.42
CA ASP A 12 4.81 -2.39 23.65
C ASP A 12 4.84 -3.26 22.38
N ALA A 13 5.99 -3.36 21.70
CA ALA A 13 6.13 -4.09 20.44
C ALA A 13 6.57 -5.55 20.60
N ILE A 14 7.51 -5.89 21.49
CA ILE A 14 8.03 -7.27 21.63
C ILE A 14 6.93 -8.27 21.99
N GLY A 15 6.79 -9.38 21.27
CA GLY A 15 5.70 -10.34 21.46
C GLY A 15 4.33 -9.85 20.95
N SER A 16 4.26 -8.72 20.26
CA SER A 16 3.06 -8.35 19.49
C SER A 16 3.12 -9.02 18.12
N THR A 17 1.96 -9.37 17.58
CA THR A 17 1.89 -9.75 16.17
C THR A 17 2.14 -8.54 15.28
N TYR A 18 2.63 -8.78 14.06
CA TYR A 18 3.11 -7.73 13.17
C TYR A 18 2.55 -7.89 11.76
N ASP A 19 2.07 -6.78 11.20
CA ASP A 19 1.71 -6.68 9.79
C ASP A 19 2.98 -6.53 8.96
N ILE A 20 3.49 -7.65 8.46
CA ILE A 20 4.67 -7.68 7.60
C ILE A 20 4.44 -7.05 6.22
N PHE A 21 3.22 -6.61 5.89
CA PHE A 21 2.91 -5.82 4.69
C PHE A 21 2.66 -4.34 5.01
N GLY A 22 2.68 -3.97 6.30
CA GLY A 22 2.56 -2.60 6.79
C GLY A 22 3.86 -1.80 6.64
N ARG A 23 4.16 -0.96 7.64
CA ARG A 23 5.37 -0.13 7.68
C ARG A 23 6.56 -0.91 8.21
N TYR A 24 7.78 -0.53 7.81
CA TYR A 24 9.00 -1.12 8.32
C TYR A 24 9.28 -0.72 9.79
N ALA A 25 9.54 -1.70 10.65
CA ALA A 25 9.91 -1.56 12.07
C ALA A 25 9.20 -0.38 12.76
N ASN A 26 7.87 -0.38 12.73
CA ASN A 26 7.02 0.67 13.24
C ASN A 26 5.90 0.08 14.11
N VAL A 27 5.68 0.69 15.29
CA VAL A 27 4.70 0.18 16.26
C VAL A 27 3.25 0.21 15.74
N LEU A 28 2.90 1.08 14.78
CA LEU A 28 1.58 1.12 14.15
C LEU A 28 1.31 -0.09 13.26
N SER A 29 2.33 -0.87 12.92
CA SER A 29 2.18 -2.16 12.23
C SER A 29 2.11 -3.34 13.20
N CYS A 30 2.26 -3.11 14.51
CA CYS A 30 1.89 -4.10 15.51
C CYS A 30 0.35 -4.23 15.57
N ARG A 31 -0.14 -5.46 15.78
CA ARG A 31 -1.57 -5.74 15.94
C ARG A 31 -1.89 -6.18 17.37
N GLU A 32 -1.99 -7.48 17.64
CA GLU A 32 -2.38 -7.99 18.96
C GLU A 32 -1.16 -8.37 19.80
N LYS A 33 -1.21 -8.08 21.11
CA LYS A 33 -0.22 -8.59 22.08
C LYS A 33 -0.54 -10.06 22.39
N ILE A 34 0.30 -10.99 21.92
CA ILE A 34 0.04 -12.43 22.09
C ILE A 34 0.87 -13.08 23.19
N PHE A 35 1.82 -12.35 23.78
CA PHE A 35 2.57 -12.76 24.96
C PHE A 35 2.14 -11.96 26.20
N ASP A 36 1.78 -12.68 27.26
CA ASP A 36 1.65 -12.20 28.62
C ASP A 36 2.95 -12.50 29.38
N PHE A 37 3.77 -11.47 29.57
CA PHE A 37 5.05 -11.58 30.25
C PHE A 37 4.96 -11.48 31.78
N GLY A 38 3.76 -11.25 32.33
CA GLY A 38 3.55 -11.04 33.75
C GLY A 38 4.09 -9.71 34.28
N GLU A 39 4.17 -9.61 35.60
CA GLU A 39 4.60 -8.41 36.32
C GLU A 39 6.09 -8.11 36.14
N ALA A 40 6.45 -6.83 36.17
CA ALA A 40 7.84 -6.42 36.09
C ALA A 40 8.59 -6.74 37.40
N ASP A 41 9.64 -7.56 37.29
CA ASP A 41 10.49 -8.02 38.39
C ASP A 41 11.98 -7.69 38.18
N GLY A 42 12.31 -7.03 37.06
CA GLY A 42 13.65 -6.59 36.69
C GLY A 42 13.79 -5.08 36.59
N THR A 43 15.05 -4.62 36.57
CA THR A 43 15.40 -3.22 36.27
C THR A 43 16.49 -3.18 35.22
N TYR A 44 16.34 -2.30 34.23
CA TYR A 44 17.34 -1.99 33.21
C TYR A 44 17.70 -0.51 33.30
N SER A 45 18.99 -0.21 33.44
CA SER A 45 19.49 1.16 33.56
C SER A 45 20.01 1.63 32.21
N HIS A 46 19.55 2.79 31.76
CA HIS A 46 20.10 3.49 30.60
C HIS A 46 20.29 4.96 30.97
N GLU A 47 21.54 5.42 30.90
CA GLU A 47 21.94 6.74 31.39
C GLU A 47 21.49 6.96 32.84
N ASN A 48 20.64 7.96 33.09
CA ASN A 48 20.13 8.33 34.40
C ASN A 48 18.71 7.80 34.68
N VAL A 49 18.17 6.93 33.81
CA VAL A 49 16.82 6.37 33.94
C VAL A 49 16.88 4.87 34.21
N ASN A 50 16.09 4.45 35.20
CA ASN A 50 15.87 3.04 35.50
C ASN A 50 14.50 2.63 34.99
N TYR A 51 14.46 1.63 34.13
CA TYR A 51 13.24 1.07 33.57
C TYR A 51 12.91 -0.27 34.22
N SER A 52 11.61 -0.58 34.34
CA SER A 52 11.13 -1.88 34.77
C SER A 52 10.81 -2.79 33.57
N TYR A 53 11.07 -4.08 33.71
CA TYR A 53 10.71 -5.09 32.71
C TYR A 53 10.53 -6.47 33.37
N PRO A 54 9.78 -7.40 32.75
CA PRO A 54 9.58 -8.76 33.25
C PRO A 54 10.79 -9.63 32.90
N LYS A 55 11.79 -9.65 33.77
CA LYS A 55 13.02 -10.44 33.65
C LYS A 55 12.74 -11.94 33.71
N ALA A 56 11.80 -12.38 34.54
CA ALA A 56 11.42 -13.81 34.62
C ALA A 56 10.84 -14.37 33.31
N ALA A 57 10.39 -13.53 32.38
CA ALA A 57 9.89 -13.96 31.08
C ALA A 57 10.99 -14.41 30.09
N GLY A 58 12.26 -14.37 30.49
CA GLY A 58 13.38 -14.85 29.67
C GLY A 58 13.79 -13.90 28.55
N LEU A 59 13.40 -12.63 28.63
CA LEU A 59 13.82 -11.58 27.69
C LEU A 59 15.33 -11.33 27.78
N SER A 60 16.02 -11.42 26.64
CA SER A 60 17.42 -11.01 26.52
C SER A 60 17.51 -9.54 26.15
N LEU A 61 18.30 -8.78 26.91
CA LEU A 61 18.60 -7.38 26.65
C LEU A 61 20.10 -7.24 26.35
N SER A 62 20.42 -6.56 25.24
CA SER A 62 21.81 -6.29 24.84
C SER A 62 21.98 -4.80 24.60
N ASN A 63 22.95 -4.19 25.29
CA ASN A 63 23.35 -2.82 25.02
C ASN A 63 24.16 -2.80 23.71
N ILE A 64 23.72 -2.00 22.74
CA ILE A 64 24.36 -1.86 21.43
C ILE A 64 25.05 -0.50 21.33
N SER A 65 24.37 0.57 21.75
CA SER A 65 24.84 1.96 21.71
C SER A 65 25.69 2.31 20.48
N ARG A 66 25.06 2.32 19.30
CA ARG A 66 25.72 2.67 18.03
C ARG A 66 24.82 3.52 17.15
N ALA A 67 25.44 4.20 16.17
CA ALA A 67 24.75 4.92 15.13
C ALA A 67 25.13 4.35 13.75
N ASP A 68 24.13 4.05 12.92
CA ASP A 68 24.33 3.46 11.58
C ASP A 68 23.55 4.26 10.52
N TYR A 69 24.00 4.11 9.27
CA TYR A 69 23.23 4.51 8.09
C TYR A 69 22.89 3.28 7.26
N GLU A 70 21.64 3.20 6.83
CA GLU A 70 21.18 2.18 5.89
C GLU A 70 20.50 2.85 4.70
N THR A 71 20.82 2.39 3.50
CA THR A 71 20.23 2.94 2.28
C THR A 71 19.44 1.85 1.57
N VAL A 72 18.14 2.10 1.40
CA VAL A 72 17.21 1.28 0.60
C VAL A 72 16.93 2.04 -0.69
N ALA A 73 17.04 1.39 -1.84
CA ALA A 73 16.79 2.02 -3.13
C ALA A 73 16.24 1.04 -4.16
N GLY A 74 15.58 1.57 -5.18
CA GLY A 74 15.25 0.85 -6.39
C GLY A 74 14.79 1.78 -7.50
N GLU A 75 15.06 1.40 -8.75
CA GLU A 75 14.65 2.13 -9.96
C GLU A 75 13.17 1.91 -10.30
N SER A 76 12.46 1.15 -9.46
CA SER A 76 11.01 0.93 -9.51
C SER A 76 10.49 0.59 -8.10
N ARG A 77 9.17 0.69 -7.89
CA ARG A 77 8.49 0.29 -6.64
C ARG A 77 8.85 -1.15 -6.25
N LYS A 78 8.84 -2.06 -7.22
CA LYS A 78 9.19 -3.47 -7.01
C LYS A 78 10.63 -3.65 -6.53
N GLN A 79 11.59 -3.00 -7.17
CA GLN A 79 13.01 -3.11 -6.77
C GLN A 79 13.24 -2.49 -5.38
N TYR A 80 12.58 -1.37 -5.07
CA TYR A 80 12.66 -0.75 -3.75
C TYR A 80 12.14 -1.70 -2.65
N VAL A 81 10.97 -2.32 -2.84
CA VAL A 81 10.43 -3.33 -1.91
C VAL A 81 11.37 -4.51 -1.75
N GLN A 82 11.95 -5.00 -2.85
CA GLN A 82 12.95 -6.08 -2.77
C GLN A 82 14.20 -5.66 -1.98
N SER A 83 14.69 -4.43 -2.16
CA SER A 83 15.78 -3.88 -1.36
C SER A 83 15.41 -3.78 0.11
N LEU A 84 14.18 -3.36 0.44
CA LEU A 84 13.71 -3.27 1.83
C LEU A 84 13.59 -4.66 2.46
N ASN A 85 13.10 -5.65 1.73
CA ASN A 85 12.96 -7.03 2.24
C ASN A 85 14.31 -7.69 2.54
N SER A 86 15.36 -7.28 1.84
CA SER A 86 16.70 -7.79 2.07
C SER A 86 17.26 -7.43 3.46
N THR A 87 16.73 -6.38 4.12
CA THR A 87 17.21 -5.96 5.45
C THR A 87 16.73 -6.90 6.56
N THR A 88 15.48 -7.38 6.50
CA THR A 88 14.92 -8.31 7.51
C THR A 88 15.14 -9.78 7.18
N LYS A 89 15.55 -10.11 5.95
CA LYS A 89 15.75 -11.49 5.48
C LYS A 89 14.55 -12.41 5.67
N LEU A 90 13.34 -11.86 5.66
CA LEU A 90 12.12 -12.66 5.64
C LEU A 90 12.13 -13.60 4.43
N ALA A 91 11.74 -14.86 4.66
CA ALA A 91 11.77 -15.88 3.61
C ALA A 91 10.64 -15.68 2.59
N GLY A 92 10.96 -15.92 1.32
CA GLY A 92 10.01 -15.86 0.21
C GLY A 92 10.11 -14.56 -0.60
N ASN A 93 9.55 -14.59 -1.82
CA ASN A 93 9.53 -13.46 -2.74
C ASN A 93 8.18 -12.73 -2.67
N TYR A 94 7.88 -12.16 -1.49
CA TYR A 94 6.67 -11.38 -1.25
C TYR A 94 6.99 -9.90 -1.09
N SER A 95 6.00 -9.04 -1.22
CA SER A 95 6.15 -7.60 -1.07
C SER A 95 6.08 -7.14 0.39
N PHE A 96 7.00 -7.62 1.24
CA PHE A 96 7.00 -7.19 2.64
C PHE A 96 7.23 -5.68 2.78
N PHE A 97 6.65 -5.11 3.84
CA PHE A 97 6.70 -3.70 4.20
C PHE A 97 6.27 -2.72 3.09
N GLU A 98 5.47 -3.17 2.13
CA GLU A 98 5.00 -2.32 1.04
C GLU A 98 4.15 -1.13 1.52
N GLY A 99 3.51 -1.24 2.69
CA GLY A 99 2.81 -0.11 3.33
C GLY A 99 3.73 1.02 3.75
N SER A 100 5.06 0.81 3.83
CA SER A 100 6.01 1.90 3.98
C SER A 100 5.99 2.83 2.76
N LEU A 101 5.79 2.31 1.54
CA LEU A 101 5.80 3.17 0.34
C LEU A 101 4.71 4.24 0.38
N GLU A 102 3.50 3.86 0.78
CA GLU A 102 2.35 4.77 0.85
C GLU A 102 2.54 5.89 1.89
N PHE A 103 3.34 5.63 2.93
CA PHE A 103 3.59 6.60 4.00
C PHE A 103 4.84 7.44 3.72
N ASP A 104 5.89 6.81 3.22
CA ASP A 104 7.22 7.39 3.08
C ASP A 104 7.35 8.20 1.76
N PHE A 105 6.53 7.96 0.74
CA PHE A 105 6.58 8.70 -0.53
C PHE A 105 5.25 9.42 -0.82
N ASN A 106 5.35 10.67 -1.28
CA ASN A 106 4.18 11.53 -1.51
C ASN A 106 3.39 11.09 -2.77
N SER A 107 2.06 11.04 -2.65
CA SER A 107 1.10 10.48 -3.61
C SER A 107 1.06 11.11 -5.00
N GLN A 108 1.66 12.30 -5.20
CA GLN A 108 1.72 12.94 -6.53
C GLN A 108 2.85 12.42 -7.43
N GLN A 109 3.93 11.88 -6.88
CA GLN A 109 5.06 11.35 -7.67
C GLN A 109 5.08 9.82 -7.78
N GLU A 110 4.27 9.12 -6.97
CA GLU A 110 4.01 7.68 -7.15
C GLU A 110 3.37 7.33 -8.51
N GLN A 111 2.94 8.34 -9.28
CA GLN A 111 2.11 8.19 -10.49
C GLN A 111 2.92 8.15 -11.80
N THR A 112 4.25 8.31 -11.76
CA THR A 112 5.08 8.25 -12.97
C THR A 112 5.76 6.90 -13.05
N GLU A 113 5.60 6.18 -14.17
CA GLU A 113 6.30 4.90 -14.43
C GLU A 113 7.84 5.08 -14.45
N ASP A 114 8.35 6.31 -14.60
CA ASP A 114 9.77 6.68 -14.65
C ASP A 114 10.35 7.15 -13.30
N ALA A 115 9.87 6.62 -12.16
CA ALA A 115 10.34 7.00 -10.82
C ALA A 115 11.24 5.94 -10.16
N ALA A 116 12.38 6.40 -9.63
CA ALA A 116 13.21 5.69 -8.68
C ALA A 116 12.94 6.19 -7.25
N PHE A 117 13.07 5.27 -6.28
CA PHE A 117 12.74 5.48 -4.87
C PHE A 117 13.96 5.22 -4.01
N THR A 118 14.22 6.09 -3.04
CA THR A 118 15.31 5.93 -2.08
C THR A 118 14.87 6.29 -0.67
N THR A 119 15.30 5.51 0.31
CA THR A 119 15.23 5.85 1.73
C THR A 119 16.60 5.70 2.34
N VAL A 120 17.15 6.81 2.84
CA VAL A 120 18.37 6.80 3.65
C VAL A 120 17.96 6.91 5.11
N ARG A 121 18.29 5.89 5.88
CA ARG A 121 17.88 5.72 7.26
C ARG A 121 19.06 5.94 8.19
N PHE A 122 18.94 6.90 9.08
CA PHE A 122 19.81 7.04 10.23
C PHE A 122 19.20 6.32 11.44
N LEU A 123 19.98 5.45 12.07
CA LEU A 123 19.58 4.68 13.24
C LEU A 123 20.49 5.02 14.43
N ALA A 124 19.95 5.63 15.47
CA ALA A 124 20.60 5.74 16.78
C ALA A 124 20.08 4.60 17.68
N GLN A 125 20.78 3.48 17.75
CA GLN A 125 20.35 2.26 18.45
C GLN A 125 20.99 2.19 19.84
N TYR A 126 20.18 2.04 20.89
CA TYR A 126 20.68 1.94 22.26
C TYR A 126 20.72 0.50 22.76
N TRP A 127 19.62 -0.23 22.65
CA TRP A 127 19.58 -1.62 23.06
C TRP A 127 18.74 -2.47 22.11
N ARG A 128 19.02 -3.76 22.13
CA ARG A 128 18.21 -4.78 21.49
C ARG A 128 17.52 -5.62 22.55
N MET A 129 16.27 -5.96 22.29
CA MET A 129 15.49 -6.89 23.09
C MET A 129 15.10 -8.09 22.23
N SER A 130 15.17 -9.28 22.82
CA SER A 130 14.92 -10.53 22.09
C SER A 130 14.27 -11.58 22.99
N LEU A 131 13.29 -12.28 22.43
CA LEU A 131 12.75 -13.51 22.96
C LEU A 131 13.70 -14.68 22.69
N PRO A 132 13.75 -15.68 23.58
CA PRO A 132 14.57 -16.87 23.36
C PRO A 132 14.20 -17.55 22.04
N PRO A 133 15.12 -18.26 21.38
CA PRO A 133 14.84 -18.96 20.11
C PRO A 133 13.62 -19.89 20.20
N VAL A 134 13.50 -20.59 21.32
CA VAL A 134 12.32 -21.38 21.69
C VAL A 134 11.59 -20.65 22.80
N VAL A 135 10.36 -20.23 22.53
CA VAL A 135 9.53 -19.50 23.50
C VAL A 135 8.73 -20.45 24.39
N ASP A 136 8.54 -20.05 25.64
CA ASP A 136 7.63 -20.75 26.55
C ASP A 136 6.18 -20.42 26.17
N ARG A 137 5.45 -21.40 25.64
CA ARG A 137 4.04 -21.25 25.23
C ARG A 137 3.12 -20.87 26.37
N ARG A 138 3.51 -21.09 27.63
CA ARG A 138 2.72 -20.67 28.80
C ARG A 138 2.59 -19.15 28.91
N LEU A 139 3.50 -18.42 28.25
CA LEU A 139 3.44 -16.97 28.12
C LEU A 139 2.45 -16.54 27.02
N LEU A 140 1.93 -17.44 26.18
CA LEU A 140 0.96 -17.05 25.16
C LEU A 140 -0.42 -16.81 25.78
N THR A 141 -1.13 -15.80 25.29
CA THR A 141 -2.48 -15.51 25.78
C THR A 141 -3.42 -16.68 25.46
N LYS A 142 -4.37 -16.95 26.38
CA LYS A 142 -5.34 -18.05 26.23
C LYS A 142 -6.17 -17.92 24.95
N GLN A 143 -6.56 -16.70 24.58
CA GLN A 143 -7.32 -16.46 23.37
C GLN A 143 -6.51 -16.79 22.12
N PHE A 144 -5.25 -16.34 22.05
CA PHE A 144 -4.38 -16.65 20.93
C PHE A 144 -4.16 -18.16 20.79
N LEU A 145 -3.90 -18.88 21.89
CA LEU A 145 -3.76 -20.34 21.85
C LEU A 145 -5.01 -21.04 21.31
N SER A 146 -6.20 -20.60 21.73
CA SER A 146 -7.48 -21.15 21.28
C SER A 146 -7.72 -20.93 19.78
N ASP A 147 -7.34 -19.77 19.26
CA ASP A 147 -7.50 -19.42 17.85
C ASP A 147 -6.41 -20.07 16.97
N LEU A 148 -5.23 -20.33 17.54
CA LEU A 148 -4.08 -20.93 16.87
C LEU A 148 -4.29 -22.42 16.60
N GLU A 149 -4.72 -23.20 17.60
CA GLU A 149 -4.85 -24.65 17.53
C GLU A 149 -5.93 -25.19 18.48
N GLY A 150 -6.39 -26.43 18.23
CA GLY A 150 -7.45 -27.08 19.00
C GLY A 150 -8.84 -26.91 18.39
N SER A 151 -9.90 -27.17 19.17
CA SER A 151 -11.27 -27.27 18.66
C SER A 151 -11.88 -25.96 18.18
N ALA A 152 -11.32 -24.81 18.59
CA ALA A 152 -11.75 -23.47 18.20
C ALA A 152 -10.78 -22.78 17.24
N ALA A 153 -9.81 -23.54 16.68
CA ALA A 153 -8.81 -22.98 15.78
C ALA A 153 -9.46 -22.29 14.57
N LEU A 154 -8.98 -21.10 14.25
CA LEU A 154 -9.48 -20.33 13.11
C LEU A 154 -8.96 -20.92 11.79
N PRO A 155 -9.75 -20.91 10.70
CA PRO A 155 -9.22 -21.20 9.37
C PRO A 155 -8.07 -20.23 9.01
N PRO A 156 -7.06 -20.64 8.21
CA PRO A 156 -5.87 -19.84 7.96
C PRO A 156 -6.14 -18.39 7.53
N ALA A 157 -7.10 -18.17 6.63
CA ALA A 157 -7.46 -16.81 6.18
C ALA A 157 -8.00 -15.93 7.34
N ALA A 158 -8.90 -16.48 8.16
CA ALA A 158 -9.43 -15.76 9.32
C ALA A 158 -8.34 -15.50 10.39
N PHE A 159 -7.46 -16.49 10.59
CA PHE A 159 -6.33 -16.38 11.51
C PHE A 159 -5.38 -15.25 11.09
N PHE A 160 -4.92 -15.23 9.83
CA PHE A 160 -4.00 -14.20 9.33
C PHE A 160 -4.64 -12.81 9.22
N ASN A 161 -5.94 -12.74 8.92
CA ASN A 161 -6.65 -11.46 8.95
C ASN A 161 -6.68 -10.85 10.35
N ARG A 162 -6.90 -11.67 11.39
CA ARG A 162 -6.90 -11.21 12.77
C ARG A 162 -5.49 -10.89 13.26
N TYR A 163 -4.61 -11.87 13.22
CA TYR A 163 -3.31 -11.79 13.89
C TYR A 163 -2.20 -11.24 13.01
N GLY A 164 -2.33 -11.22 11.69
CA GLY A 164 -1.17 -11.16 10.81
C GLY A 164 -0.46 -12.51 10.77
N SER A 165 0.73 -12.59 10.20
CA SER A 165 1.44 -13.86 9.96
C SER A 165 2.68 -14.06 10.83
N HIS A 166 3.25 -12.98 11.36
CA HIS A 166 4.48 -13.00 12.16
C HIS A 166 4.26 -12.25 13.47
N TYR A 167 5.17 -12.47 14.42
CA TYR A 167 5.28 -11.69 15.64
C TYR A 167 6.68 -11.13 15.81
N VAL A 168 6.78 -10.04 16.57
CA VAL A 168 8.04 -9.39 16.89
C VAL A 168 8.75 -10.21 17.97
N ALA A 169 9.78 -10.95 17.60
CA ALA A 169 10.58 -11.78 18.49
C ALA A 169 11.92 -11.13 18.88
N SER A 170 12.40 -10.18 18.09
CA SER A 170 13.45 -9.24 18.50
C SER A 170 13.26 -7.90 17.83
N LEU A 171 13.82 -6.86 18.42
CA LEU A 171 13.80 -5.51 17.87
C LEU A 171 14.93 -4.68 18.47
N SER A 172 15.35 -3.66 17.73
CA SER A 172 16.23 -2.61 18.23
C SER A 172 15.42 -1.42 18.71
N VAL A 173 15.88 -0.82 19.80
CA VAL A 173 15.26 0.34 20.45
C VAL A 173 16.19 1.55 20.40
N GLY A 174 15.63 2.70 20.05
CA GLY A 174 16.40 3.93 19.87
C GLY A 174 15.61 4.99 19.11
N GLY A 175 16.28 5.66 18.17
CA GLY A 175 15.70 6.67 17.29
C GLY A 175 16.03 6.40 15.82
N ARG A 176 15.07 6.67 14.94
CA ARG A 176 15.21 6.52 13.49
C ARG A 176 14.80 7.80 12.78
N ALA A 177 15.61 8.24 11.83
CA ALA A 177 15.23 9.29 10.89
C ALA A 177 15.40 8.75 9.47
N ASP A 178 14.31 8.70 8.73
CA ASP A 178 14.25 8.24 7.35
C ASP A 178 14.18 9.47 6.44
N TYR A 179 15.11 9.57 5.49
CA TYR A 179 15.11 10.54 4.40
C TYR A 179 14.61 9.85 3.14
N ASN A 180 13.35 10.09 2.79
CA ASN A 180 12.65 9.43 1.71
C ASN A 180 12.61 10.35 0.50
N ALA A 181 13.08 9.87 -0.64
CA ALA A 181 13.17 10.67 -1.85
C ALA A 181 12.78 9.90 -3.12
N THR A 182 12.15 10.62 -4.03
CA THR A 182 11.75 10.20 -5.37
C THR A 182 12.52 11.02 -6.40
N ILE A 183 12.98 10.36 -7.46
CA ILE A 183 13.73 10.99 -8.56
C ILE A 183 13.46 10.25 -9.88
N SER A 184 13.68 10.86 -11.04
CA SER A 184 13.57 10.14 -12.30
C SER A 184 14.56 8.97 -12.35
N SER A 185 14.06 7.79 -12.71
CA SER A 185 14.84 6.55 -12.85
C SER A 185 15.98 6.67 -13.88
N SER A 186 15.87 7.60 -14.84
CA SER A 186 16.88 7.88 -15.86
C SER A 186 18.03 8.78 -15.41
N THR A 187 17.95 9.37 -14.20
CA THR A 187 18.91 10.38 -13.72
C THR A 187 20.29 9.79 -13.45
N PHE A 188 20.32 8.58 -12.91
CA PHE A 188 21.55 7.86 -12.58
C PHE A 188 21.70 6.65 -13.48
N ARG A 189 22.96 6.28 -13.77
CA ARG A 189 23.28 5.16 -14.66
C ARG A 189 23.17 3.79 -13.99
N SER A 190 23.06 3.75 -12.67
CA SER A 190 22.97 2.52 -11.88
C SER A 190 22.40 2.77 -10.49
N ASP A 191 21.77 1.73 -9.92
CA ASP A 191 21.32 1.67 -8.52
C ASP A 191 22.44 2.02 -7.50
N THR A 192 23.68 1.59 -7.74
CA THR A 192 24.82 1.93 -6.86
C THR A 192 25.10 3.43 -6.82
N ASP A 193 25.03 4.10 -7.97
CA ASP A 193 25.20 5.56 -8.05
C ASP A 193 24.05 6.30 -7.36
N LEU A 194 22.81 5.83 -7.57
CA LEU A 194 21.63 6.37 -6.91
C LEU A 194 21.74 6.27 -5.38
N ARG A 195 22.10 5.10 -4.84
CA ARG A 195 22.28 4.88 -3.40
C ARG A 195 23.36 5.80 -2.82
N THR A 196 24.51 5.88 -3.49
CA THR A 196 25.63 6.70 -3.04
C THR A 196 25.26 8.18 -3.04
N ALA A 197 24.57 8.65 -4.08
CA ALA A 197 24.12 10.04 -4.16
C ALA A 197 23.11 10.36 -3.06
N ALA A 198 22.09 9.52 -2.87
CA ALA A 198 21.09 9.71 -1.83
C ALA A 198 21.71 9.77 -0.43
N GLU A 199 22.58 8.81 -0.08
CA GLU A 199 23.21 8.75 1.24
C GLU A 199 24.07 9.98 1.52
N LEU A 200 24.92 10.38 0.56
CA LEU A 200 25.79 11.53 0.73
C LEU A 200 25.04 12.86 0.70
N SER A 201 23.96 12.98 -0.06
CA SER A 201 23.05 14.13 0.02
C SER A 201 22.43 14.25 1.41
N TYR A 202 21.97 13.15 2.01
CA TYR A 202 21.45 13.16 3.38
C TYR A 202 22.53 13.51 4.42
N LYS A 203 23.74 12.93 4.30
CA LYS A 203 24.89 13.27 5.15
C LYS A 203 25.31 14.74 5.01
N THR A 204 25.12 15.34 3.84
CA THR A 204 25.33 16.78 3.62
C THR A 204 24.31 17.60 4.41
N ILE A 205 23.03 17.22 4.36
CA ILE A 205 21.95 17.89 5.09
C ILE A 205 22.17 17.81 6.61
N ASN A 206 22.49 16.64 7.14
CA ASN A 206 22.62 16.45 8.59
C ASN A 206 24.02 16.82 9.13
N GLY A 207 24.95 17.19 8.26
CA GLY A 207 26.30 17.64 8.61
C GLY A 207 27.29 16.53 8.98
N SER A 208 26.99 15.27 8.66
CA SER A 208 27.90 14.13 8.91
C SER A 208 28.80 13.78 7.71
N ILE A 209 28.64 14.44 6.56
CA ILE A 209 29.51 14.23 5.40
C ILE A 209 30.95 14.68 5.69
N THR A 210 31.93 13.90 5.25
CA THR A 210 33.35 14.28 5.35
C THR A 210 33.76 15.21 4.19
N ALA A 211 34.82 16.00 4.41
CA ALA A 211 35.36 16.87 3.35
C ALA A 211 35.82 16.10 2.10
N GLN A 212 36.33 14.87 2.29
CA GLN A 212 36.76 14.01 1.19
C GLN A 212 35.55 13.52 0.38
N GLU A 213 34.49 13.03 1.02
CA GLU A 213 33.28 12.59 0.34
C GLU A 213 32.62 13.75 -0.42
N ALA A 214 32.51 14.93 0.21
CA ALA A 214 31.93 16.12 -0.39
C ALA A 214 32.70 16.55 -1.66
N ALA A 215 34.03 16.47 -1.64
CA ALA A 215 34.85 16.79 -2.81
C ALA A 215 34.75 15.72 -3.91
N GLN A 216 34.80 14.43 -3.53
CA GLN A 216 34.82 13.32 -4.47
C GLN A 216 33.49 13.13 -5.20
N TYR A 217 32.36 13.35 -4.52
CA TYR A 217 31.02 13.04 -5.04
C TYR A 217 30.17 14.28 -5.33
N LYS A 218 30.79 15.47 -5.37
CA LYS A 218 30.11 16.76 -5.54
C LYS A 218 29.05 16.75 -6.65
N GLU A 219 29.40 16.29 -7.85
CA GLU A 219 28.49 16.29 -9.00
C GLU A 219 27.26 15.40 -8.77
N LYS A 220 27.44 14.22 -8.13
CA LYS A 220 26.34 13.30 -7.84
C LYS A 220 25.42 13.85 -6.76
N ILE A 221 25.99 14.45 -5.71
CA ILE A 221 25.25 15.09 -4.62
C ILE A 221 24.42 16.26 -5.16
N ASP A 222 25.05 17.14 -5.95
CA ASP A 222 24.40 18.31 -6.56
C ASP A 222 23.26 17.86 -7.49
N LEU A 223 23.50 16.84 -8.33
CA LEU A 223 22.49 16.29 -9.24
C LEU A 223 21.29 15.72 -8.47
N PHE A 224 21.54 14.94 -7.41
CA PHE A 224 20.47 14.38 -6.58
C PHE A 224 19.66 15.48 -5.90
N MET A 225 20.31 16.42 -5.22
CA MET A 225 19.63 17.48 -4.47
C MET A 225 18.83 18.44 -5.38
N GLN A 226 19.19 18.58 -6.64
CA GLN A 226 18.48 19.43 -7.61
C GLN A 226 17.28 18.74 -8.26
N ASN A 227 17.26 17.40 -8.34
CA ASN A 227 16.26 16.66 -9.10
C ASN A 227 15.38 15.76 -8.24
N ALA A 228 15.82 15.41 -7.02
CA ALA A 228 15.03 14.62 -6.10
C ALA A 228 14.01 15.48 -5.36
N THR A 229 12.83 14.92 -5.15
CA THR A 229 11.86 15.44 -4.19
C THR A 229 11.92 14.58 -2.95
N ALA A 230 12.08 15.19 -1.78
CA ALA A 230 12.30 14.45 -0.56
C ALA A 230 11.40 14.91 0.59
N ASN A 231 11.14 13.99 1.50
CA ASN A 231 10.53 14.22 2.80
C ASN A 231 11.31 13.46 3.88
N SER A 232 10.88 13.62 5.14
CA SER A 232 11.41 12.83 6.24
C SER A 232 10.32 12.27 7.12
N SER A 233 10.56 11.07 7.65
CA SER A 233 9.81 10.49 8.75
C SER A 233 10.77 10.15 9.90
N THR A 234 10.28 10.16 11.14
CA THR A 234 11.08 9.81 12.31
C THR A 234 10.33 8.87 13.24
N GLU A 235 11.03 7.92 13.85
CA GLU A 235 10.53 7.10 14.94
C GLU A 235 11.38 7.36 16.19
N GLY A 236 10.71 7.66 17.31
CA GLY A 236 11.38 8.07 18.54
C GLY A 236 11.90 9.51 18.51
N GLY A 237 12.49 9.93 19.62
CA GLY A 237 12.84 11.33 19.86
C GLY A 237 11.62 12.20 20.14
N ASP A 238 11.83 13.51 20.21
CA ASP A 238 10.77 14.50 20.42
C ASP A 238 10.02 14.78 19.10
N PRO A 239 8.72 14.50 19.02
CA PRO A 239 7.92 14.75 17.82
C PRO A 239 7.86 16.23 17.43
N ALA A 240 8.07 17.17 18.36
CA ALA A 240 8.12 18.60 18.04
C ALA A 240 9.36 18.99 17.22
N LEU A 241 10.41 18.15 17.24
CA LEU A 241 11.64 18.36 16.48
C LEU A 241 11.65 17.60 15.15
N ALA A 242 10.83 16.55 15.02
CA ALA A 242 10.78 15.64 13.87
C ALA A 242 10.63 16.38 12.52
N ALA A 243 9.72 17.34 12.44
CA ALA A 243 9.42 18.09 11.20
C ALA A 243 10.63 18.89 10.67
N ASN A 244 11.63 19.16 11.51
CA ASN A 244 12.78 19.99 11.16
C ASN A 244 14.06 19.16 11.00
N VAL A 245 14.00 17.81 11.02
CA VAL A 245 15.19 16.95 11.02
C VAL A 245 16.05 17.10 9.76
N LEU A 246 15.47 17.64 8.67
CA LEU A 246 16.17 17.97 7.42
C LEU A 246 16.62 19.44 7.31
N GLN A 247 16.37 20.29 8.32
CA GLN A 247 16.75 21.71 8.31
C GLN A 247 18.16 21.94 8.86
N GLY A 248 19.12 21.15 8.37
CA GLY A 248 20.53 21.27 8.75
C GLY A 248 20.93 20.50 10.00
N SER A 249 22.24 20.48 10.26
CA SER A 249 22.88 19.71 11.34
C SER A 249 22.38 20.06 12.74
N ASP A 250 22.06 21.32 13.01
CA ASP A 250 21.63 21.75 14.35
C ASP A 250 20.25 21.23 14.71
N ALA A 251 19.33 21.19 13.75
CA ALA A 251 18.01 20.62 13.95
C ALA A 251 18.09 19.10 14.10
N PHE A 252 18.87 18.44 13.24
CA PHE A 252 19.15 17.01 13.34
C PHE A 252 19.74 16.62 14.70
N ASN A 253 20.81 17.29 15.15
CA ASN A 253 21.49 16.99 16.40
C ASN A 253 20.60 17.22 17.64
N ARG A 254 19.68 18.20 17.60
CA ARG A 254 18.69 18.38 18.67
C ARG A 254 17.72 17.20 18.74
N TRP A 255 17.22 16.75 17.59
CA TRP A 255 16.37 15.56 17.54
C TRP A 255 17.13 14.32 18.03
N VAL A 256 18.36 14.07 17.56
CA VAL A 256 19.19 12.94 18.02
C VAL A 256 19.37 12.94 19.54
N LYS A 257 19.66 14.09 20.15
CA LYS A 257 19.76 14.21 21.61
C LYS A 257 18.46 13.83 22.33
N SER A 258 17.31 14.20 21.76
CA SER A 258 16.00 13.88 22.36
C SER A 258 15.63 12.40 22.32
N VAL A 259 16.29 11.60 21.47
CA VAL A 259 16.08 10.15 21.40
C VAL A 259 16.38 9.47 22.73
N GLN A 260 17.35 9.95 23.51
CA GLN A 260 17.69 9.40 24.83
C GLN A 260 16.49 9.32 25.79
N SER A 261 15.63 10.35 25.78
CA SER A 261 14.43 10.39 26.62
C SER A 261 13.22 9.69 26.03
N ASN A 262 13.17 9.55 24.71
CA ASN A 262 12.02 8.99 23.98
C ASN A 262 12.43 7.91 22.97
N PRO A 263 13.12 6.83 23.39
CA PRO A 263 13.47 5.78 22.46
C PRO A 263 12.28 4.85 22.21
N VAL A 264 12.16 4.31 21.01
CA VAL A 264 11.08 3.38 20.59
C VAL A 264 11.65 2.25 19.74
N MET A 265 10.82 1.29 19.32
CA MET A 265 11.22 0.32 18.29
C MET A 265 11.57 1.03 16.99
N VAL A 266 12.78 0.78 16.47
CA VAL A 266 13.30 1.48 15.28
C VAL A 266 13.76 0.57 14.18
N ASP A 267 14.14 -0.67 14.49
CA ASP A 267 14.76 -1.54 13.51
C ASP A 267 14.53 -3.02 13.79
N PHE A 268 14.70 -3.81 12.73
CA PHE A 268 14.60 -5.25 12.71
C PHE A 268 15.88 -5.90 12.19
N ASP A 269 16.19 -7.06 12.73
CA ASP A 269 17.21 -7.96 12.23
C ASP A 269 16.57 -9.24 11.65
N GLN A 270 17.41 -10.18 11.22
CA GLN A 270 16.97 -11.44 10.62
C GLN A 270 16.13 -12.35 11.53
N ASP A 271 16.18 -12.15 12.85
CA ASP A 271 15.45 -12.95 13.84
C ASP A 271 14.24 -12.17 14.42
N SER A 272 14.03 -10.93 13.98
CA SER A 272 13.03 -10.01 14.52
C SER A 272 11.60 -10.44 14.28
N LEU A 273 11.31 -10.99 13.11
CA LEU A 273 9.96 -11.38 12.72
C LEU A 273 9.92 -12.89 12.56
N ARG A 274 9.25 -13.57 13.50
CA ARG A 274 9.11 -15.02 13.47
C ARG A 274 7.68 -15.41 13.08
N PRO A 275 7.53 -16.43 12.24
CA PRO A 275 6.20 -16.85 11.78
C PRO A 275 5.37 -17.45 12.91
N LEU A 276 4.09 -17.09 12.97
CA LEU A 276 3.16 -17.53 14.02
C LEU A 276 2.93 -19.05 14.02
N TRP A 277 2.99 -19.70 12.86
CA TRP A 277 2.80 -21.16 12.78
C TRP A 277 3.89 -21.96 13.47
N LYS A 278 5.08 -21.38 13.70
CA LYS A 278 6.14 -22.02 14.51
C LYS A 278 5.81 -22.02 16.01
N LEU A 279 4.72 -21.35 16.40
CA LEU A 279 4.11 -21.46 17.73
C LEU A 279 3.05 -22.56 17.78
N CYS A 280 2.89 -23.44 16.79
CA CYS A 280 2.02 -24.62 16.89
C CYS A 280 2.72 -25.79 17.59
N GLN A 281 1.97 -26.64 18.30
CA GLN A 281 2.46 -27.90 18.85
C GLN A 281 2.19 -29.04 17.86
N ASP A 282 1.05 -28.98 17.19
CA ASP A 282 0.67 -29.93 16.15
C ASP A 282 1.30 -29.58 14.79
N GLN A 283 2.03 -30.54 14.21
CA GLN A 283 2.72 -30.35 12.93
C GLN A 283 1.74 -30.17 11.77
N THR A 284 0.59 -30.85 11.80
CA THR A 284 -0.43 -30.74 10.74
C THR A 284 -0.95 -29.31 10.67
N ARG A 285 -1.24 -28.71 11.83
CA ARG A 285 -1.68 -27.33 11.94
C ARG A 285 -0.60 -26.33 11.53
N GLN A 286 0.66 -26.59 11.89
CA GLN A 286 1.77 -25.79 11.41
C GLN A 286 1.82 -25.78 9.88
N ASP A 287 1.75 -26.95 9.24
CA ASP A 287 1.81 -27.09 7.78
C ASP A 287 0.58 -26.47 7.08
N GLU A 288 -0.60 -26.54 7.72
CA GLU A 288 -1.83 -25.89 7.26
C GLU A 288 -1.68 -24.37 7.20
N LEU A 289 -1.19 -23.76 8.29
CA LEU A 289 -0.97 -22.31 8.36
C LEU A 289 0.16 -21.88 7.43
N GLU A 290 1.26 -22.63 7.36
CA GLU A 290 2.38 -22.33 6.46
C GLU A 290 1.94 -22.34 4.98
N ARG A 291 1.09 -23.30 4.57
CA ARG A 291 0.50 -23.31 3.23
C ARG A 291 -0.51 -22.18 3.02
N GLY A 292 -1.33 -21.90 4.04
CA GLY A 292 -2.29 -20.79 4.01
C GLY A 292 -1.60 -19.43 3.85
N PHE A 293 -0.39 -19.28 4.40
CA PHE A 293 0.37 -18.05 4.31
C PHE A 293 0.70 -17.68 2.87
N SER A 294 1.04 -18.63 2.00
CA SER A 294 1.31 -18.31 0.59
C SER A 294 0.11 -17.65 -0.11
N ASN A 295 -1.12 -18.10 0.19
CA ASN A 295 -2.33 -17.49 -0.33
C ASN A 295 -2.63 -16.12 0.29
N PHE A 296 -2.27 -15.93 1.57
CA PHE A 296 -2.41 -14.64 2.24
C PHE A 296 -1.37 -13.62 1.74
N ALA A 297 -0.15 -14.06 1.48
CA ALA A 297 0.96 -13.21 1.11
C ALA A 297 0.90 -12.73 -0.35
N GLU A 298 0.23 -13.47 -1.24
CA GLU A 298 -0.12 -12.95 -2.55
C GLU A 298 -1.36 -12.04 -2.49
N TYR A 299 -1.42 -11.05 -3.38
CA TYR A 299 -2.68 -10.35 -3.58
C TYR A 299 -3.73 -11.30 -4.16
N ARG A 300 -4.91 -11.29 -3.55
CA ARG A 300 -6.11 -11.98 -4.03
C ARG A 300 -7.32 -11.09 -3.83
N LEU A 301 -8.33 -11.29 -4.67
CA LEU A 301 -9.62 -10.63 -4.53
C LEU A 301 -10.73 -11.67 -4.34
N THR A 302 -11.65 -11.39 -3.45
CA THR A 302 -13.00 -11.97 -3.55
C THR A 302 -13.79 -11.14 -4.54
N TYR A 303 -14.48 -11.78 -5.48
CA TYR A 303 -15.30 -11.09 -6.47
C TYR A 303 -16.75 -11.55 -6.44
N GLN A 304 -17.66 -10.61 -6.73
CA GLN A 304 -19.08 -10.88 -6.92
C GLN A 304 -19.60 -10.06 -8.10
N MET A 305 -20.58 -10.59 -8.81
CA MET A 305 -21.37 -9.82 -9.78
C MET A 305 -22.62 -9.31 -9.07
N THR A 306 -22.78 -8.00 -8.97
CA THR A 306 -23.98 -7.40 -8.34
C THR A 306 -24.94 -6.86 -9.39
N ASN A 307 -26.22 -7.16 -9.21
CA ASN A 307 -27.34 -6.58 -9.96
C ASN A 307 -28.07 -5.48 -9.16
N SER A 308 -27.62 -5.19 -7.94
CA SER A 308 -28.08 -4.05 -7.15
C SER A 308 -27.44 -2.78 -7.68
N LEU A 309 -28.04 -2.24 -8.75
CA LEU A 309 -27.53 -1.09 -9.49
C LEU A 309 -28.38 0.14 -9.22
N VAL A 310 -27.73 1.28 -9.01
CA VAL A 310 -28.37 2.59 -8.85
C VAL A 310 -28.02 3.50 -10.03
N PRO A 311 -28.95 4.35 -10.51
CA PRO A 311 -28.67 5.28 -11.59
C PRO A 311 -27.50 6.21 -11.26
N SER A 312 -26.64 6.48 -12.25
CA SER A 312 -25.49 7.39 -12.12
C SER A 312 -25.39 8.41 -13.26
N GLY A 313 -26.45 8.58 -14.05
CA GLY A 313 -26.55 9.59 -15.11
C GLY A 313 -27.30 9.06 -16.34
N THR A 314 -27.95 9.96 -17.07
CA THR A 314 -28.51 9.67 -18.39
C THR A 314 -28.14 10.79 -19.35
N ASP A 315 -28.09 10.50 -20.65
CA ASP A 315 -27.88 11.51 -21.69
C ASP A 315 -29.17 12.25 -22.08
N GLN A 316 -30.25 12.12 -21.30
CA GLN A 316 -31.52 12.76 -21.58
C GLN A 316 -31.36 14.29 -21.59
N GLY A 317 -31.58 14.90 -22.75
CA GLY A 317 -31.37 16.32 -22.98
C GLY A 317 -30.08 16.65 -23.74
N SER A 318 -29.25 15.65 -24.08
CA SER A 318 -28.06 15.83 -24.92
C SER A 318 -28.41 16.02 -26.41
N ASN A 319 -29.57 15.51 -26.85
CA ASN A 319 -29.99 15.33 -28.24
C ASN A 319 -29.16 14.33 -29.06
N ALA A 320 -28.32 13.51 -28.42
CA ALA A 320 -27.80 12.33 -29.09
C ALA A 320 -28.96 11.48 -29.63
N HIS A 321 -28.76 10.84 -30.78
CA HIS A 321 -29.78 10.03 -31.43
C HIS A 321 -30.05 8.72 -30.69
N ALA A 322 -29.06 8.20 -29.97
CA ALA A 322 -29.16 7.02 -29.14
C ALA A 322 -29.36 7.43 -27.69
N ASP A 323 -30.05 6.59 -26.92
CA ASP A 323 -30.20 6.81 -25.47
C ASP A 323 -29.01 6.21 -24.72
N LEU A 324 -28.62 6.80 -23.60
CA LEU A 324 -27.62 6.28 -22.68
C LEU A 324 -28.10 6.43 -21.24
N ALA A 325 -28.13 5.31 -20.52
CA ALA A 325 -28.26 5.30 -19.08
C ALA A 325 -27.07 4.59 -18.45
N LEU A 326 -26.49 5.23 -17.43
CA LEU A 326 -25.37 4.73 -16.67
C LEU A 326 -25.82 4.32 -15.26
N PHE A 327 -25.22 3.25 -14.77
CA PHE A 327 -25.47 2.74 -13.43
C PHE A 327 -24.17 2.39 -12.72
N ARG A 328 -24.17 2.56 -11.41
CA ARG A 328 -23.12 2.08 -10.52
C ARG A 328 -23.68 1.11 -9.49
N PRO A 329 -22.85 0.28 -8.84
CA PRO A 329 -23.31 -0.54 -7.72
C PRO A 329 -23.89 0.31 -6.57
N GLY A 330 -25.01 -0.15 -6.01
CA GLY A 330 -25.63 0.43 -4.82
C GLY A 330 -25.60 -0.54 -3.64
N GLY A 331 -25.41 0.01 -2.43
CA GLY A 331 -25.49 -0.77 -1.19
C GLY A 331 -24.36 -1.78 -1.03
N LEU A 332 -23.12 -1.40 -1.33
CA LEU A 332 -21.96 -2.28 -1.19
C LEU A 332 -21.78 -2.74 0.27
N ALA A 333 -21.59 -4.04 0.44
CA ALA A 333 -21.22 -4.60 1.73
C ALA A 333 -19.83 -4.08 2.16
N ASN A 334 -19.57 -4.05 3.47
CA ASN A 334 -18.32 -3.50 4.00
C ASN A 334 -17.09 -4.22 3.40
N GLY A 335 -16.14 -3.42 2.91
CA GLY A 335 -14.91 -3.86 2.26
C GLY A 335 -15.03 -4.21 0.78
N TYR A 336 -16.23 -4.12 0.18
CA TYR A 336 -16.38 -4.21 -1.28
C TYR A 336 -16.21 -2.85 -1.95
N TYR A 337 -15.57 -2.88 -3.11
CA TYR A 337 -15.28 -1.75 -3.99
C TYR A 337 -15.81 -2.05 -5.39
N TRP A 338 -16.00 -1.02 -6.21
CA TRP A 338 -16.49 -1.14 -7.58
C TRP A 338 -15.45 -0.61 -8.58
N VAL A 339 -15.53 -1.09 -9.82
CA VAL A 339 -14.42 -0.97 -10.80
C VAL A 339 -14.81 -0.33 -12.14
N GLY A 340 -16.07 0.11 -12.26
CA GLY A 340 -16.62 0.75 -13.46
C GLY A 340 -18.15 0.86 -13.40
N GLN A 341 -18.70 1.67 -14.30
CA GLN A 341 -20.14 1.79 -14.48
C GLN A 341 -20.64 0.77 -15.51
N PHE A 342 -21.92 0.39 -15.37
CA PHE A 342 -22.67 -0.30 -16.41
C PHE A 342 -23.34 0.73 -17.32
N ALA A 343 -23.38 0.45 -18.62
CA ALA A 343 -24.03 1.29 -19.60
C ALA A 343 -25.08 0.50 -20.39
N GLN A 344 -26.21 1.13 -20.72
CA GLN A 344 -27.21 0.57 -21.62
C GLN A 344 -27.79 1.62 -22.55
N ASN A 345 -28.20 1.17 -23.74
CA ASN A 345 -28.83 2.01 -24.76
C ASN A 345 -30.36 2.09 -24.58
N LYS A 346 -30.78 2.56 -23.41
CA LYS A 346 -32.18 2.90 -23.10
C LYS A 346 -32.31 3.55 -21.74
N TYR A 347 -33.29 4.43 -21.58
CA TYR A 347 -33.68 4.95 -20.27
C TYR A 347 -34.42 3.92 -19.40
N GLY A 348 -34.62 4.28 -18.14
CA GLY A 348 -35.38 3.50 -17.17
C GLY A 348 -34.51 2.54 -16.36
N SER A 349 -35.10 1.44 -15.89
CA SER A 349 -34.41 0.48 -15.03
C SER A 349 -33.32 -0.32 -15.77
N PRO A 350 -32.30 -0.83 -15.05
CA PRO A 350 -31.31 -1.74 -15.61
C PRO A 350 -31.94 -2.93 -16.35
N VAL A 351 -31.34 -3.37 -17.46
CA VAL A 351 -31.74 -4.63 -18.12
C VAL A 351 -31.61 -5.82 -17.16
N PRO A 352 -32.40 -6.90 -17.32
CA PRO A 352 -32.34 -8.06 -16.41
C PRO A 352 -30.96 -8.72 -16.28
N GLN A 353 -30.12 -8.61 -17.32
CA GLN A 353 -28.76 -9.15 -17.34
C GLN A 353 -27.71 -8.15 -16.82
N ALA A 354 -28.11 -6.94 -16.39
CA ALA A 354 -27.19 -5.92 -15.92
C ALA A 354 -26.54 -6.37 -14.62
N ALA A 355 -25.22 -6.50 -14.65
CA ALA A 355 -24.43 -6.80 -13.47
C ALA A 355 -23.06 -6.16 -13.60
N ILE A 356 -22.53 -5.66 -12.48
CA ILE A 356 -21.20 -5.07 -12.39
C ILE A 356 -20.37 -5.90 -11.42
N LEU A 357 -19.09 -6.09 -11.77
CA LEU A 357 -18.09 -6.70 -10.92
C LEU A 357 -17.81 -5.79 -9.71
N ILE A 358 -17.93 -6.36 -8.52
CA ILE A 358 -17.47 -5.77 -7.27
C ILE A 358 -16.41 -6.66 -6.65
N VAL A 359 -15.45 -6.05 -5.98
CA VAL A 359 -14.25 -6.72 -5.49
C VAL A 359 -13.99 -6.39 -4.04
N LYS A 360 -13.50 -7.37 -3.28
CA LYS A 360 -13.03 -7.20 -1.92
C LYS A 360 -11.61 -7.76 -1.81
N PRO A 361 -10.64 -6.97 -1.36
CA PRO A 361 -9.26 -7.43 -1.30
C PRO A 361 -9.01 -8.32 -0.07
N ASN A 362 -8.13 -9.32 -0.20
CA ASN A 362 -7.67 -10.12 0.94
C ASN A 362 -6.76 -9.33 1.88
N ARG A 363 -6.05 -8.32 1.36
CA ARG A 363 -5.21 -7.37 2.10
C ARG A 363 -5.07 -6.03 1.36
N THR A 364 -4.62 -5.01 2.07
CA THR A 364 -4.30 -3.69 1.51
C THR A 364 -3.26 -3.78 0.38
N GLY A 365 -3.25 -2.82 -0.55
CA GLY A 365 -2.37 -2.80 -1.73
C GLY A 365 -2.88 -3.60 -2.94
N ALA A 366 -3.87 -4.47 -2.79
CA ALA A 366 -4.47 -5.16 -3.95
C ALA A 366 -5.32 -4.21 -4.83
N LEU A 367 -5.80 -3.11 -4.26
CA LEU A 367 -6.65 -2.10 -4.87
C LEU A 367 -6.15 -0.69 -4.51
N ALA A 368 -6.25 0.25 -5.43
CA ALA A 368 -5.93 1.66 -5.20
C ALA A 368 -6.98 2.59 -5.83
N PRO A 369 -7.24 3.78 -5.27
CA PRO A 369 -8.03 4.78 -5.98
C PRO A 369 -7.30 5.22 -7.27
N PRO A 370 -8.04 5.66 -8.30
CA PRO A 370 -7.41 6.27 -9.47
C PRO A 370 -6.66 7.54 -9.04
N ALA A 371 -5.50 7.74 -9.67
CA ALA A 371 -4.63 8.90 -9.47
C ALA A 371 -5.27 10.19 -9.98
N SER A 372 -5.94 10.11 -11.13
CA SER A 372 -6.69 11.19 -11.77
C SER A 372 -7.62 10.60 -12.84
N PHE A 373 -8.25 11.46 -13.65
CA PHE A 373 -9.06 11.04 -14.79
C PHE A 373 -8.69 11.87 -16.02
N VAL A 374 -8.50 11.21 -17.15
CA VAL A 374 -8.33 11.85 -18.45
C VAL A 374 -9.69 11.95 -19.12
N LYS A 375 -10.02 13.15 -19.60
CA LYS A 375 -11.24 13.36 -20.38
C LYS A 375 -11.08 12.69 -21.74
N VAL A 376 -12.02 11.80 -22.06
CA VAL A 376 -12.10 11.12 -23.37
C VAL A 376 -12.98 11.93 -24.31
N TRP A 377 -14.12 12.41 -23.83
CA TRP A 377 -15.08 13.19 -24.61
C TRP A 377 -15.84 14.17 -23.71
N ASP A 378 -16.26 15.31 -24.27
CA ASP A 378 -17.28 16.18 -23.71
C ASP A 378 -18.20 16.73 -24.80
N ASP A 379 -19.35 17.27 -24.38
CA ASP A 379 -20.34 17.84 -25.29
C ASP A 379 -20.04 19.31 -25.70
N GLY A 380 -18.80 19.76 -25.58
CA GLY A 380 -18.40 21.13 -25.91
C GLY A 380 -18.87 21.55 -27.30
N GLY A 381 -19.70 22.60 -27.35
CA GLY A 381 -20.29 23.14 -28.58
C GLY A 381 -21.70 22.63 -28.91
N SER A 382 -22.29 21.79 -28.06
CA SER A 382 -23.67 21.28 -28.18
C SER A 382 -24.77 22.32 -27.90
N ASP A 383 -24.39 23.47 -27.32
CA ASP A 383 -25.28 24.50 -26.78
C ASP A 383 -26.31 23.96 -25.75
N ARG A 384 -26.01 22.83 -25.09
CA ARG A 384 -26.87 22.26 -24.05
C ARG A 384 -26.68 22.98 -22.71
N PRO A 385 -27.74 23.06 -21.88
CA PRO A 385 -27.67 23.72 -20.58
C PRO A 385 -26.93 22.90 -19.52
N ASN A 386 -26.86 21.58 -19.68
CA ASN A 386 -26.15 20.66 -18.80
C ASN A 386 -25.05 19.97 -19.62
N ASP A 387 -24.00 19.56 -18.94
CA ASP A 387 -22.79 18.95 -19.51
C ASP A 387 -22.87 17.41 -19.51
N TYR A 388 -22.21 16.83 -20.52
CA TYR A 388 -22.06 15.39 -20.70
C TYR A 388 -20.61 15.09 -21.04
N SER A 389 -20.01 14.10 -20.36
CA SER A 389 -18.60 13.76 -20.57
C SER A 389 -18.28 12.31 -20.25
N LEU A 390 -17.23 11.79 -20.90
CA LEU A 390 -16.67 10.46 -20.71
C LEU A 390 -15.22 10.57 -20.23
N TRP A 391 -14.85 9.72 -19.28
CA TRP A 391 -13.58 9.80 -18.56
C TRP A 391 -12.91 8.44 -18.43
N GLN A 392 -11.62 8.42 -18.71
CA GLN A 392 -10.73 7.27 -18.49
C GLN A 392 -10.00 7.47 -17.16
N PRO A 393 -10.13 6.54 -16.19
CA PRO A 393 -9.34 6.59 -14.98
C PRO A 393 -7.85 6.42 -15.29
N VAL A 394 -7.03 7.23 -14.64
CA VAL A 394 -5.57 7.08 -14.62
C VAL A 394 -5.21 6.25 -13.38
N PRO A 395 -4.84 4.97 -13.53
CA PRO A 395 -4.42 4.16 -12.40
C PRO A 395 -3.05 4.64 -11.85
N PRO A 396 -2.77 4.46 -10.56
CA PRO A 396 -1.41 4.59 -10.04
C PRO A 396 -0.45 3.58 -10.68
N THR A 397 0.87 3.80 -10.54
CA THR A 397 1.90 2.85 -10.98
C THR A 397 1.63 1.46 -10.42
N ASP A 398 1.78 0.43 -11.26
CA ASP A 398 1.46 -0.98 -10.98
C ASP A 398 -0.03 -1.33 -10.84
N TYR A 399 -0.95 -0.41 -11.15
CA TYR A 399 -2.40 -0.69 -11.20
C TYR A 399 -2.96 -0.53 -12.61
N VAL A 400 -4.19 -1.02 -12.82
CA VAL A 400 -4.98 -0.85 -14.03
C VAL A 400 -6.46 -0.63 -13.69
N ALA A 401 -7.17 0.17 -14.50
CA ALA A 401 -8.63 0.32 -14.37
C ALA A 401 -9.37 -0.86 -15.03
N LEU A 402 -10.58 -1.17 -14.59
CA LEU A 402 -11.42 -2.21 -15.24
C LEU A 402 -12.66 -1.64 -15.95
N GLY A 403 -12.78 -0.31 -16.06
CA GLY A 403 -13.87 0.35 -16.77
C GLY A 403 -13.74 1.88 -16.74
N CYS A 404 -14.45 2.55 -17.64
CA CYS A 404 -14.53 4.00 -17.71
C CYS A 404 -15.67 4.55 -16.83
N ILE A 405 -15.72 5.88 -16.71
CA ILE A 405 -16.78 6.64 -16.03
C ILE A 405 -17.39 7.64 -17.01
N GLY A 406 -18.72 7.74 -17.03
CA GLY A 406 -19.44 8.85 -17.63
C GLY A 406 -20.04 9.75 -16.56
N ARG A 407 -20.02 11.06 -16.82
CA ARG A 407 -20.71 12.09 -16.05
C ARG A 407 -21.71 12.74 -16.99
N LEU A 408 -22.98 12.43 -16.80
CA LEU A 408 -24.04 12.82 -17.73
C LEU A 408 -25.07 13.67 -17.01
N ASN A 409 -25.54 14.73 -17.67
CA ASN A 409 -26.57 15.62 -17.18
C ASN A 409 -26.17 16.31 -15.85
N VAL A 410 -24.95 16.85 -15.83
CA VAL A 410 -24.35 17.57 -14.70
C VAL A 410 -24.14 19.06 -15.05
N ASP A 411 -23.84 19.90 -14.06
CA ASP A 411 -23.70 21.36 -14.25
C ASP A 411 -22.26 21.83 -14.49
N ASN A 412 -21.34 20.89 -14.77
CA ASN A 412 -19.93 21.19 -15.00
C ASN A 412 -19.18 20.08 -15.77
N GLN A 413 -18.10 20.46 -16.44
CA GLN A 413 -17.18 19.54 -17.14
C GLN A 413 -15.93 19.13 -16.34
N ASN A 414 -15.96 19.21 -15.01
CA ASN A 414 -14.81 18.82 -14.20
C ASN A 414 -14.59 17.29 -14.23
N PRO A 415 -13.39 16.79 -13.88
CA PRO A 415 -13.18 15.37 -13.64
C PRO A 415 -14.12 14.82 -12.54
N PRO A 416 -14.51 13.54 -12.62
CA PRO A 416 -15.35 12.93 -11.59
C PRO A 416 -14.65 12.95 -10.23
N SER A 417 -15.38 13.27 -9.17
CA SER A 417 -14.79 13.45 -7.83
C SER A 417 -15.79 13.20 -6.68
N GLY A 418 -15.26 13.12 -5.46
CA GLY A 418 -16.06 12.98 -4.25
C GLY A 418 -17.01 11.78 -4.28
N ALA A 419 -18.29 12.02 -4.00
CA ALA A 419 -19.31 10.97 -3.92
C ALA A 419 -19.58 10.24 -5.25
N GLU A 420 -19.21 10.82 -6.40
CA GLU A 420 -19.38 10.18 -7.71
C GLU A 420 -18.49 8.94 -7.87
N ILE A 421 -17.31 8.97 -7.24
CA ILE A 421 -16.27 7.93 -7.35
C ILE A 421 -15.94 7.29 -6.00
N ASP A 422 -16.76 7.52 -4.98
CA ASP A 422 -16.54 6.91 -3.67
C ASP A 422 -16.60 5.38 -3.79
N GLY A 423 -15.59 4.71 -3.25
CA GLY A 423 -15.40 3.26 -3.40
C GLY A 423 -14.97 2.77 -4.79
N PHE A 424 -14.72 3.64 -5.77
CA PHE A 424 -14.16 3.25 -7.07
C PHE A 424 -12.67 2.88 -6.94
N ARG A 425 -12.23 1.78 -7.56
CA ARG A 425 -10.84 1.31 -7.45
C ARG A 425 -10.27 0.79 -8.76
N CYS A 426 -8.99 1.08 -8.97
CA CYS A 426 -8.09 0.36 -9.86
C CYS A 426 -7.54 -0.89 -9.16
N VAL A 427 -7.09 -1.86 -9.94
CA VAL A 427 -6.64 -3.17 -9.47
C VAL A 427 -5.15 -3.36 -9.78
N HIS A 428 -4.41 -3.95 -8.85
CA HIS A 428 -2.97 -4.22 -9.05
C HIS A 428 -2.74 -5.12 -10.28
N LYS A 429 -1.73 -4.81 -11.09
CA LYS A 429 -1.43 -5.48 -12.38
C LYS A 429 -1.19 -7.00 -12.22
N SER A 430 -0.78 -7.47 -11.04
CA SER A 430 -0.59 -8.92 -10.78
C SER A 430 -1.89 -9.73 -10.72
N LEU A 431 -3.04 -9.07 -10.56
CA LEU A 431 -4.37 -9.69 -10.42
C LEU A 431 -5.12 -9.77 -11.75
N VAL A 432 -4.61 -9.11 -12.79
CA VAL A 432 -5.27 -9.02 -14.11
C VAL A 432 -4.58 -9.87 -15.16
N ASP A 433 -5.35 -10.26 -16.16
CA ASP A 433 -4.86 -10.94 -17.35
C ASP A 433 -4.11 -9.95 -18.26
N SER A 434 -2.99 -10.39 -18.83
CA SER A 434 -2.16 -9.56 -19.70
C SER A 434 -2.76 -9.31 -21.08
N GLY A 435 -3.84 -10.02 -21.45
CA GLY A 435 -4.52 -9.88 -22.74
C GLY A 435 -5.43 -8.66 -22.85
N GLY A 436 -5.74 -7.97 -21.73
CA GLY A 436 -6.61 -6.79 -21.74
C GLY A 436 -8.07 -7.11 -22.09
N VAL A 437 -8.76 -6.14 -22.68
CA VAL A 437 -10.19 -6.24 -23.05
C VAL A 437 -10.39 -6.16 -24.57
N LEU A 438 -11.42 -6.84 -25.07
CA LEU A 438 -11.93 -6.71 -26.43
C LEU A 438 -13.24 -5.93 -26.41
N VAL A 439 -13.45 -5.11 -27.44
CA VAL A 439 -14.75 -4.48 -27.69
C VAL A 439 -15.68 -5.48 -28.39
N GLU A 440 -16.89 -5.62 -27.88
CA GLU A 440 -17.91 -6.52 -28.46
C GLU A 440 -18.96 -5.78 -29.30
N GLY A 441 -19.36 -4.58 -28.87
CA GLY A 441 -20.40 -3.81 -29.55
C GLY A 441 -20.51 -2.38 -29.05
N GLN A 442 -21.02 -1.50 -29.93
CA GLN A 442 -21.32 -0.13 -29.56
C GLN A 442 -22.60 -0.10 -28.72
N ILE A 443 -22.53 0.50 -27.54
CA ILE A 443 -23.70 0.77 -26.69
C ILE A 443 -24.30 2.10 -27.13
N TRP A 444 -23.48 3.14 -27.24
CA TRP A 444 -23.92 4.49 -27.52
C TRP A 444 -22.85 5.28 -28.27
N ASN A 445 -23.27 6.30 -29.02
CA ASN A 445 -22.41 7.36 -29.51
C ASN A 445 -23.15 8.70 -29.45
N ASP A 446 -22.41 9.79 -29.47
CA ASP A 446 -22.96 11.13 -29.28
C ASP A 446 -23.56 11.76 -30.57
N SER A 447 -23.67 11.01 -31.67
CA SER A 447 -24.20 11.54 -32.93
C SER A 447 -25.55 12.23 -32.71
N GLY A 448 -25.68 13.47 -33.16
CA GLY A 448 -26.88 14.29 -33.00
C GLY A 448 -26.82 15.26 -31.80
N SER A 449 -25.87 15.07 -30.89
CA SER A 449 -25.68 15.94 -29.72
C SER A 449 -25.42 17.40 -30.11
N GLY A 450 -24.66 17.60 -31.19
CA GLY A 450 -24.12 18.88 -31.62
C GLY A 450 -22.74 19.20 -31.03
N ALA A 451 -22.14 18.27 -30.30
CA ALA A 451 -20.77 18.42 -29.79
C ALA A 451 -19.75 18.55 -30.93
N ARG A 452 -18.61 19.19 -30.62
CA ARG A 452 -17.50 19.38 -31.58
C ARG A 452 -16.64 18.13 -31.77
N THR A 453 -16.66 17.24 -30.79
CA THR A 453 -15.87 16.01 -30.77
C THR A 453 -16.80 14.81 -30.73
N ASP A 454 -16.32 13.68 -31.27
CA ASP A 454 -17.09 12.44 -31.31
C ASP A 454 -16.84 11.63 -30.04
N GLY A 455 -17.89 11.05 -29.47
CA GLY A 455 -17.81 10.21 -28.27
C GLY A 455 -18.55 8.90 -28.48
N ALA A 456 -17.98 7.78 -28.02
CA ALA A 456 -18.67 6.50 -28.05
C ALA A 456 -18.40 5.66 -26.80
N VAL A 457 -19.38 4.81 -26.47
CA VAL A 457 -19.37 3.87 -25.35
C VAL A 457 -19.52 2.45 -25.90
N TRP A 458 -18.64 1.56 -25.46
CA TRP A 458 -18.49 0.21 -25.99
C TRP A 458 -18.61 -0.84 -24.90
N SER A 459 -19.34 -1.92 -25.16
CA SER A 459 -19.33 -3.09 -24.30
C SER A 459 -18.02 -3.84 -24.45
N ILE A 460 -17.49 -4.34 -23.33
CA ILE A 460 -16.19 -5.03 -23.30
C ILE A 460 -16.28 -6.44 -22.72
N ALA A 461 -15.37 -7.29 -23.19
CA ALA A 461 -15.13 -8.63 -22.69
C ALA A 461 -13.64 -8.89 -22.48
N PRO A 462 -13.28 -9.87 -21.64
CA PRO A 462 -11.88 -10.29 -21.54
C PRO A 462 -11.39 -10.84 -22.88
N ALA A 463 -10.16 -10.48 -23.27
CA ALA A 463 -9.52 -11.07 -24.45
C ALA A 463 -9.31 -12.58 -24.30
N ASN A 464 -9.13 -13.06 -23.05
CA ASN A 464 -9.07 -14.47 -22.70
C ASN A 464 -10.22 -14.86 -21.75
N PRO A 465 -11.41 -15.24 -22.27
CA PRO A 465 -12.58 -15.52 -21.44
C PRO A 465 -12.44 -16.77 -20.56
N ASN A 466 -11.46 -17.64 -20.83
CA ASN A 466 -11.20 -18.83 -20.01
C ASN A 466 -10.28 -18.54 -18.82
N ALA A 467 -9.52 -17.44 -18.88
CA ALA A 467 -8.59 -17.06 -17.82
C ALA A 467 -9.07 -15.87 -17.00
N ALA A 468 -10.04 -15.11 -17.51
CA ALA A 468 -10.42 -13.82 -16.93
C ALA A 468 -11.92 -13.59 -16.79
N ILE A 469 -12.27 -12.79 -15.77
CA ILE A 469 -13.64 -12.48 -15.35
C ILE A 469 -14.14 -11.25 -16.11
N ARG A 470 -15.34 -11.33 -16.67
CA ARG A 470 -16.04 -10.19 -17.28
C ARG A 470 -16.45 -9.18 -16.21
N SER A 471 -16.04 -7.92 -16.38
CA SER A 471 -16.32 -6.84 -15.45
C SER A 471 -17.77 -6.33 -15.49
N GLY A 472 -18.46 -6.45 -16.62
CA GLY A 472 -19.78 -5.84 -16.83
C GLY A 472 -19.73 -4.31 -16.93
N THR A 473 -18.55 -3.77 -17.27
CA THR A 473 -18.31 -2.33 -17.43
C THR A 473 -18.21 -1.97 -18.91
N PHE A 474 -17.88 -0.72 -19.22
CA PHE A 474 -17.69 -0.24 -20.59
C PHE A 474 -16.32 0.42 -20.81
N PHE A 475 -15.97 0.59 -22.08
CA PHE A 475 -14.85 1.40 -22.55
C PHE A 475 -15.37 2.61 -23.33
N ALA A 476 -14.74 3.77 -23.14
CA ALA A 476 -15.09 5.03 -23.81
C ALA A 476 -14.02 5.40 -24.85
N THR A 477 -14.45 5.99 -25.96
CA THR A 477 -13.57 6.50 -27.02
C THR A 477 -13.99 7.89 -27.49
N ASP A 478 -13.03 8.60 -28.06
CA ASP A 478 -13.16 9.90 -28.73
C ASP A 478 -13.46 9.75 -30.24
N SER A 479 -14.08 8.63 -30.62
CA SER A 479 -14.35 8.28 -32.01
C SER A 479 -15.51 7.28 -32.14
N TYR A 480 -16.25 7.36 -33.24
CA TYR A 480 -17.24 6.36 -33.65
C TYR A 480 -16.65 5.07 -34.21
N ALA A 481 -15.36 5.08 -34.56
CA ALA A 481 -14.69 3.90 -35.08
C ALA A 481 -14.53 2.85 -33.96
N MET A 482 -14.89 1.60 -34.26
CA MET A 482 -14.68 0.50 -33.33
C MET A 482 -13.19 0.32 -33.05
N PRO A 483 -12.76 0.29 -31.77
CA PRO A 483 -11.38 0.00 -31.42
C PRO A 483 -10.91 -1.34 -31.98
N VAL A 484 -9.71 -1.36 -32.56
CA VAL A 484 -9.13 -2.56 -33.17
C VAL A 484 -8.17 -3.22 -32.18
N GLY A 485 -8.37 -4.51 -31.95
CA GLY A 485 -7.50 -5.33 -31.11
C GLY A 485 -7.78 -5.20 -29.61
N PRO A 486 -6.97 -5.87 -28.78
CA PRO A 486 -7.11 -5.77 -27.33
C PRO A 486 -6.69 -4.40 -26.82
N ILE A 487 -7.56 -3.78 -26.03
CA ILE A 487 -7.29 -2.55 -25.30
C ILE A 487 -6.55 -2.93 -24.02
N THR A 488 -5.36 -2.37 -23.85
CA THR A 488 -4.47 -2.65 -22.70
C THR A 488 -4.55 -1.59 -21.59
N THR A 489 -5.25 -0.48 -21.84
CA THR A 489 -5.52 0.55 -20.82
C THR A 489 -6.57 0.11 -19.80
N LEU A 490 -7.34 -0.93 -20.11
CA LEU A 490 -8.23 -1.63 -19.18
C LEU A 490 -7.79 -3.08 -18.98
N GLY A 491 -7.96 -3.59 -17.76
CA GLY A 491 -7.67 -4.98 -17.40
C GLY A 491 -8.93 -5.84 -17.23
N CYS A 492 -8.71 -7.15 -17.05
CA CYS A 492 -9.72 -8.10 -16.58
C CYS A 492 -9.12 -8.95 -15.46
N LEU A 493 -9.88 -9.21 -14.39
CA LEU A 493 -9.39 -10.03 -13.27
C LEU A 493 -9.16 -11.47 -13.70
N ARG A 494 -8.11 -12.12 -13.17
CA ARG A 494 -7.84 -13.53 -13.43
C ARG A 494 -8.60 -14.45 -12.49
N PHE A 495 -9.10 -15.58 -13.01
CA PHE A 495 -9.73 -16.60 -12.17
C PHE A 495 -8.79 -17.20 -11.12
N ASP A 496 -7.51 -17.41 -11.43
CA ASP A 496 -6.56 -18.04 -10.49
C ASP A 496 -6.08 -17.12 -9.36
N LYS A 497 -6.40 -15.82 -9.45
CA LYS A 497 -6.10 -14.79 -8.44
C LYS A 497 -7.34 -14.31 -7.70
N CYS A 498 -8.51 -14.89 -7.98
CA CYS A 498 -9.76 -14.45 -7.40
C CYS A 498 -10.61 -15.62 -6.89
N ASP A 499 -11.26 -15.41 -5.75
CA ASP A 499 -12.19 -16.36 -5.15
C ASP A 499 -13.63 -15.84 -5.36
N ALA A 500 -14.56 -16.70 -5.77
CA ALA A 500 -15.96 -16.32 -5.87
C ALA A 500 -16.56 -16.08 -4.47
N GLY A 501 -17.21 -14.93 -4.28
CA GLY A 501 -17.73 -14.48 -2.99
C GLY A 501 -19.18 -14.79 -2.71
#